data_AF-A0A969S5T6-F1
#
_entry.id   AF-A0A969S5T6-F1
#
_cell.length_a   1.000
_cell.length_b   1.000
_cell.length_c   1.000
_cell.angle_alpha   90.00
_cell.angle_beta   90.00
_cell.angle_gamma   90.00
#
_symmetry.space_group_name_H-M   'P 1'
#
loop_
_entity.id
_entity.type
_entity.pdbx_description
1 polymer ?
#
loop_
_entity_poly.entity_id
_entity_poly.type
_entity_poly.pdbx_seq_one_letter_code
_entity_poly.pdbx_strand_id
1 'polypeptide(L)'
;MNRGTAVNLDINLVNVGAGANAPTLTTNNIQLYRTRDNALVPGIINTTGGNDAIVYQPSRLLDANTNYTFRLGNGVQDQAGNTFLPFSTTFSTGSSTPGTTTVSFTKSQVFSGSPISSLLVSPNGSYLYSAALDGVLRRWSIGSSGNLTNLQTFSGLVGNPNAPRAIIGLAFDPNNSNVLWVSHNNSLVVQPADDFSGKISKLTFQNTTSFNPTVQDYVVGLPRSAKDHLSNSLAFGPDGKLYITQGSNSAMGAPDASWYQRPERLLSSAVLQINPNLTPPSGRVQCTDGNYGTTTGNYNPAVANAPVKLYATGIRNAYDLVWHSNGSLYIPANGSAAGGNTPDNPTTSANERLTNVATQNDYLLKGCWVATMVIPTHCGRNIS
;
A
#
# COMPACT_ATOMS: atom_id res chain seq x y z
N MET A 1 33.51 -11.37 -7.85
CA MET A 1 32.52 -10.57 -7.09
C MET A 1 33.15 -9.27 -6.57
N ASN A 2 32.35 -8.22 -6.40
CA ASN A 2 32.80 -7.00 -5.71
C ASN A 2 33.02 -7.33 -4.21
N ARG A 3 34.06 -6.73 -3.62
CA ARG A 3 34.58 -7.07 -2.30
C ARG A 3 33.64 -6.73 -1.12
N GLY A 4 32.56 -5.97 -1.32
CA GLY A 4 31.59 -5.64 -0.25
C GLY A 4 30.15 -6.04 -0.54
N THR A 5 29.90 -6.77 -1.63
CA THR A 5 28.56 -7.26 -1.98
C THR A 5 28.14 -8.39 -1.05
N ALA A 6 26.87 -8.39 -0.64
CA ALA A 6 26.28 -9.51 0.07
C ALA A 6 26.30 -10.79 -0.77
N VAL A 7 26.42 -11.94 -0.12
CA VAL A 7 26.15 -13.23 -0.74
C VAL A 7 24.65 -13.50 -0.58
N ASN A 8 23.93 -13.53 -1.70
CA ASN A 8 22.51 -13.85 -1.73
C ASN A 8 22.34 -15.29 -2.23
N LEU A 9 21.58 -16.08 -1.47
CA LEU A 9 21.17 -17.42 -1.86
C LEU A 9 19.65 -17.41 -2.03
N ASP A 10 19.21 -17.47 -3.27
CA ASP A 10 17.80 -17.73 -3.59
C ASP A 10 17.48 -19.17 -3.19
N ILE A 11 16.35 -19.36 -2.52
CA ILE A 11 15.96 -20.65 -1.95
C ILE A 11 14.71 -21.19 -2.64
N ASN A 12 14.75 -22.48 -2.97
CA ASN A 12 13.57 -23.18 -3.47
C ASN A 12 12.76 -23.70 -2.29
N LEU A 13 11.50 -23.26 -2.21
CA LEU A 13 10.58 -23.61 -1.13
C LEU A 13 9.64 -24.71 -1.60
N VAL A 14 9.44 -25.74 -0.77
CA VAL A 14 8.54 -26.86 -1.08
C VAL A 14 7.08 -26.47 -0.84
N ASN A 15 6.83 -25.56 0.10
CA ASN A 15 5.50 -25.08 0.46
C ASN A 15 5.34 -23.61 0.08
N VAL A 16 4.25 -23.28 -0.60
CA VAL A 16 3.89 -21.90 -0.94
C VAL A 16 3.65 -21.12 0.36
N GLY A 17 4.34 -19.98 0.54
CA GLY A 17 4.14 -19.06 1.67
C GLY A 17 4.96 -19.37 2.94
N ALA A 18 5.81 -20.40 2.94
CA ALA A 18 6.73 -20.67 4.05
C ALA A 18 8.18 -20.43 3.60
N GLY A 19 8.74 -19.27 3.95
CA GLY A 19 10.11 -18.90 3.61
C GLY A 19 11.15 -19.35 4.64
N ALA A 20 12.40 -18.88 4.53
CA ALA A 20 13.44 -19.13 5.51
C ALA A 20 13.03 -18.68 6.92
N ASN A 21 13.26 -19.54 7.91
CA ASN A 21 13.01 -19.27 9.32
C ASN A 21 14.16 -18.45 9.90
N ALA A 22 13.97 -17.14 10.02
CA ALA A 22 15.01 -16.18 10.45
C ALA A 22 15.76 -16.58 11.73
N PRO A 23 15.12 -17.07 12.81
CA PRO A 23 15.79 -17.64 13.99
C PRO A 23 16.86 -18.70 13.73
N THR A 24 16.74 -19.47 12.64
CA THR A 24 17.69 -20.55 12.31
C THR A 24 18.90 -20.04 11.51
N LEU A 25 18.86 -18.80 11.04
CA LEU A 25 19.92 -18.15 10.26
C LEU A 25 21.01 -17.62 11.18
N THR A 26 21.82 -18.53 11.72
CA THR A 26 22.90 -18.23 12.67
C THR A 26 24.27 -18.48 12.07
N THR A 27 25.32 -17.91 12.66
CA THR A 27 26.72 -18.13 12.25
C THR A 27 27.21 -19.56 12.48
N ASN A 28 26.49 -20.35 13.28
CA ASN A 28 26.72 -21.79 13.43
C ASN A 28 26.25 -22.56 12.19
N ASN A 29 25.16 -22.09 11.57
CA ASN A 29 24.53 -22.74 10.43
C ASN A 29 25.01 -22.17 9.10
N ILE A 30 25.47 -20.92 9.05
CA ILE A 30 25.88 -20.24 7.83
C ILE A 30 27.23 -19.57 8.05
N GLN A 31 28.19 -19.91 7.20
CA GLN A 31 29.57 -19.47 7.32
C GLN A 31 30.08 -18.92 5.99
N LEU A 32 30.84 -17.83 6.06
CA LEU A 32 31.69 -17.36 4.98
C LEU A 32 33.13 -17.44 5.47
N TYR A 33 34.01 -18.06 4.70
CA TYR A 33 35.41 -18.17 5.07
C TYR A 33 36.34 -18.10 3.87
N ARG A 34 37.56 -17.64 4.09
CA ARG A 34 38.60 -17.62 3.07
C ARG A 34 39.03 -19.05 2.77
N THR A 35 38.99 -19.44 1.49
CA THR A 35 39.15 -20.85 1.08
C THR A 35 40.53 -21.41 1.39
N ARG A 36 41.58 -20.58 1.34
CA ARG A 36 42.98 -21.05 1.48
C ARG A 36 43.35 -21.52 2.89
N ASP A 37 42.69 -20.97 3.92
CA ASP A 37 43.07 -21.15 5.32
C ASP A 37 41.88 -21.27 6.27
N ASN A 38 40.66 -21.34 5.72
CA ASN A 38 39.40 -21.40 6.47
C ASN A 38 39.20 -20.26 7.47
N ALA A 39 39.87 -19.11 7.26
CA ALA A 39 39.66 -17.94 8.10
C ALA A 39 38.22 -17.43 7.96
N LEU A 40 37.45 -17.49 9.05
CA LEU A 40 36.06 -17.01 9.09
C LEU A 40 36.00 -15.51 8.80
N VAL A 41 35.04 -15.12 7.97
CA VAL A 41 34.69 -13.73 7.70
C VAL A 41 33.43 -13.41 8.51
N PRO A 42 33.46 -12.50 9.48
CA PRO A 42 32.25 -12.12 10.21
C PRO A 42 31.28 -11.36 9.31
N GLY A 43 29.99 -11.58 9.49
CA GLY A 43 28.93 -10.92 8.73
C GLY A 43 27.59 -10.95 9.44
N ILE A 44 26.65 -10.19 8.88
CA ILE A 44 25.25 -10.16 9.31
C ILE A 44 24.46 -11.08 8.39
N ILE A 45 23.66 -11.96 8.99
CA ILE A 45 22.80 -12.89 8.26
C ILE A 45 21.36 -12.41 8.39
N ASN A 46 20.64 -12.32 7.28
CA ASN A 46 19.23 -11.95 7.24
C ASN A 46 18.48 -12.76 6.17
N THR A 47 17.18 -12.57 6.10
CA THR A 47 16.33 -12.99 4.98
C THR A 47 15.56 -11.79 4.42
N THR A 48 15.00 -11.91 3.22
CA THR A 48 14.19 -10.87 2.59
C THR A 48 12.85 -10.66 3.31
N GLY A 49 12.10 -9.61 2.94
CA GLY A 49 10.76 -9.37 3.50
C GLY A 49 9.73 -10.45 3.15
N GLY A 50 9.94 -11.19 2.05
CA GLY A 50 9.14 -12.37 1.68
C GLY A 50 9.72 -13.69 2.19
N ASN A 51 10.83 -13.64 2.93
CA ASN A 51 11.58 -14.78 3.43
C ASN A 51 12.06 -15.74 2.31
N ASP A 52 12.23 -15.28 1.08
CA ASP A 52 12.52 -16.09 -0.12
C ASP A 52 14.00 -16.11 -0.54
N ALA A 53 14.88 -15.45 0.20
CA ALA A 53 16.34 -15.55 0.01
C ALA A 53 17.11 -15.37 1.31
N ILE A 54 18.23 -16.08 1.46
CA ILE A 54 19.17 -15.93 2.57
C ILE A 54 20.26 -14.94 2.16
N VAL A 55 20.50 -13.92 2.98
CA VAL A 55 21.46 -12.85 2.72
C VAL A 55 22.57 -12.88 3.76
N TYR A 56 23.82 -13.02 3.32
CA TYR A 56 25.01 -12.90 4.16
C TYR A 56 25.79 -11.65 3.77
N GLN A 57 25.78 -10.61 4.61
CA GLN A 57 26.53 -9.39 4.39
C GLN A 57 27.84 -9.42 5.20
N PRO A 58 29.03 -9.50 4.55
CA PRO A 58 30.30 -9.35 5.24
C PRO A 58 30.36 -8.03 6.03
N SER A 59 30.81 -8.10 7.28
CA SER A 59 30.95 -6.93 8.16
C SER A 59 32.13 -6.03 7.80
N ARG A 60 33.01 -6.53 6.92
CA ARG A 60 34.19 -5.85 6.42
C ARG A 60 34.36 -6.20 4.95
N LEU A 61 35.09 -5.33 4.25
CA LEU A 61 35.49 -5.55 2.88
C LEU A 61 36.33 -6.84 2.78
N LEU A 62 35.97 -7.72 1.86
CA LEU A 62 36.75 -8.93 1.57
C LEU A 62 38.12 -8.56 0.97
N ASP A 63 39.10 -9.42 1.16
CA ASP A 63 40.43 -9.27 0.57
C ASP A 63 40.32 -9.27 -0.96
N ALA A 64 41.17 -8.49 -1.63
CA ALA A 64 41.19 -8.46 -3.09
C ALA A 64 41.74 -9.78 -3.66
N ASN A 65 41.27 -10.18 -4.84
CA ASN A 65 41.77 -11.35 -5.59
C ASN A 65 41.86 -12.62 -4.73
N THR A 66 40.88 -12.84 -3.85
CA THR A 66 40.89 -13.89 -2.84
C THR A 66 39.69 -14.82 -3.03
N ASN A 67 39.93 -16.12 -2.87
CA ASN A 67 38.89 -17.15 -2.91
C ASN A 67 38.21 -17.27 -1.55
N TYR A 68 36.88 -17.25 -1.57
CA TYR A 68 36.03 -17.45 -0.40
C TYR A 68 35.03 -18.56 -0.66
N THR A 69 34.71 -19.31 0.39
CA THR A 69 33.68 -20.33 0.39
C THR A 69 32.54 -19.90 1.31
N PHE A 70 31.33 -19.88 0.75
CA PHE A 70 30.09 -19.74 1.50
C PHE A 70 29.51 -21.13 1.75
N ARG A 71 29.11 -21.41 3.00
CA ARG A 71 28.56 -22.69 3.43
C ARG A 71 27.27 -22.48 4.20
N LEU A 72 26.26 -23.23 3.81
CA LEU A 72 25.01 -23.45 4.53
C LEU A 72 24.99 -24.89 5.07
N GLY A 73 24.84 -25.04 6.38
CA GLY A 73 24.71 -26.31 7.09
C GLY A 73 23.27 -26.82 7.15
N ASN A 74 23.08 -27.97 7.78
CA ASN A 74 21.78 -28.64 7.95
C ASN A 74 20.90 -28.07 9.09
N GLY A 75 21.34 -27.00 9.75
CA GLY A 75 20.56 -26.37 10.83
C GLY A 75 19.63 -25.26 10.36
N VAL A 76 19.66 -24.89 9.07
CA VAL A 76 18.76 -23.88 8.50
C VAL A 76 17.42 -24.53 8.15
N GLN A 77 16.31 -23.91 8.56
CA GLN A 77 14.96 -24.42 8.31
C GLN A 77 14.08 -23.39 7.62
N ASP A 78 13.02 -23.86 6.96
CA ASP A 78 11.89 -23.03 6.56
C ASP A 78 10.94 -22.79 7.75
N GLN A 79 9.96 -21.91 7.56
CA GLN A 79 8.95 -21.58 8.57
C GLN A 79 8.00 -22.74 8.90
N ALA A 80 7.96 -23.80 8.08
CA ALA A 80 7.23 -25.03 8.33
C ALA A 80 8.07 -26.07 9.11
N GLY A 81 9.33 -25.75 9.43
CA GLY A 81 10.25 -26.61 10.18
C GLY A 81 11.04 -27.60 9.32
N ASN A 82 10.96 -27.52 7.99
CA ASN A 82 11.74 -28.38 7.10
C ASN A 82 13.17 -27.86 6.98
N THR A 83 14.14 -28.77 7.05
CA THR A 83 15.56 -28.44 6.92
C THR A 83 15.96 -28.24 5.45
N PHE A 84 16.69 -27.16 5.17
CA PHE A 84 17.36 -26.97 3.89
C PHE A 84 18.50 -27.96 3.72
N LEU A 85 18.67 -28.47 2.48
CA LEU A 85 19.84 -29.27 2.15
C LEU A 85 21.12 -28.43 2.33
N PRO A 86 22.18 -28.99 2.94
CA PRO A 86 23.46 -28.32 3.01
C PRO A 86 23.93 -27.88 1.62
N PHE A 87 24.43 -26.66 1.54
CA PHE A 87 24.89 -26.07 0.30
C PHE A 87 26.25 -25.41 0.52
N SER A 88 27.11 -25.47 -0.48
CA SER A 88 28.40 -24.79 -0.44
C SER A 88 28.74 -24.28 -1.83
N THR A 89 29.31 -23.08 -1.90
CA THR A 89 29.81 -22.49 -3.14
C THR A 89 31.07 -21.69 -2.88
N THR A 90 31.94 -21.62 -3.88
CA THR A 90 33.20 -20.86 -3.82
C THR A 90 33.16 -19.76 -4.87
N PHE A 91 33.66 -18.59 -4.51
CA PHE A 91 33.79 -17.45 -5.40
C PHE A 91 35.10 -16.71 -5.16
N SER A 92 35.56 -16.00 -6.18
CA SER A 92 36.73 -15.11 -6.10
C SER A 92 36.29 -13.65 -6.08
N THR A 93 36.94 -12.82 -5.27
CA THR A 93 36.81 -11.37 -5.32
C THR A 93 37.70 -10.78 -6.41
N GLY A 94 37.28 -9.67 -7.01
CA GLY A 94 38.17 -8.83 -7.84
C GLY A 94 38.93 -7.80 -6.99
N SER A 95 39.56 -6.82 -7.65
CA SER A 95 40.19 -5.67 -6.98
C SER A 95 39.22 -4.53 -6.64
N SER A 96 38.05 -4.49 -7.32
CA SER A 96 37.04 -3.43 -7.17
C SER A 96 36.48 -3.36 -5.76
N THR A 97 36.51 -2.18 -5.15
CA THR A 97 35.73 -1.86 -3.95
C THR A 97 34.27 -1.59 -4.34
N PRO A 98 33.29 -1.74 -3.43
CA PRO A 98 31.99 -1.10 -3.61
C PRO A 98 32.26 0.35 -3.93
N GLY A 99 31.57 0.90 -4.93
CA GLY A 99 31.58 2.35 -5.10
C GLY A 99 31.25 2.94 -3.74
N THR A 100 32.07 3.88 -3.25
CA THR A 100 31.68 4.68 -2.11
C THR A 100 30.40 5.37 -2.55
N THR A 101 29.25 4.89 -2.07
CA THR A 101 28.05 5.70 -2.18
C THR A 101 28.37 6.93 -1.35
N THR A 102 28.34 8.11 -1.97
CA THR A 102 28.51 9.41 -1.30
C THR A 102 27.48 9.63 -0.19
N VAL A 103 26.50 8.72 -0.09
CA VAL A 103 25.43 8.67 0.90
C VAL A 103 25.49 7.31 1.62
N SER A 104 25.54 7.34 2.94
CA SER A 104 25.37 6.18 3.81
C SER A 104 24.16 6.39 4.71
N PHE A 105 23.34 5.37 4.91
CA PHE A 105 22.16 5.46 5.77
C PHE A 105 22.40 4.68 7.07
N THR A 106 22.01 5.29 8.20
CA THR A 106 21.94 4.59 9.49
C THR A 106 20.48 4.23 9.76
N LYS A 107 20.21 2.94 9.94
CA LYS A 107 18.87 2.49 10.33
C LYS A 107 18.60 2.89 11.78
N SER A 108 17.49 3.57 12.02
CA SER A 108 16.99 3.89 13.36
C SER A 108 15.50 3.52 13.43
N GLN A 109 15.08 2.92 14.55
CA GLN A 109 13.68 2.62 14.78
C GLN A 109 13.06 3.74 15.61
N VAL A 110 12.04 4.40 15.04
CA VAL A 110 11.35 5.54 15.66
C VAL A 110 9.91 5.23 16.04
N PHE A 111 9.45 4.02 15.70
CA PHE A 111 8.12 3.51 15.98
C PHE A 111 8.12 1.98 15.99
N SER A 112 7.28 1.41 16.86
CA SER A 112 6.89 0.00 16.87
C SER A 112 5.41 -0.05 17.23
N GLY A 113 4.60 -0.80 16.49
CA GLY A 113 3.16 -0.87 16.75
C GLY A 113 2.35 -1.26 15.53
N SER A 114 1.14 -0.73 15.44
CA SER A 114 0.20 -1.01 14.35
C SER A 114 0.82 -0.75 12.96
N PRO A 115 0.46 -1.54 11.93
CA PRO A 115 0.93 -1.31 10.57
C PRO A 115 0.67 0.12 10.09
N ILE A 116 1.73 0.76 9.60
CA ILE A 116 1.68 2.06 8.92
C ILE A 116 1.21 1.82 7.49
N SER A 117 0.23 2.60 7.04
CA SER A 117 -0.33 2.52 5.69
C SER A 117 0.22 3.58 4.75
N SER A 118 0.49 4.79 5.26
CA SER A 118 1.04 5.90 4.47
C SER A 118 1.96 6.78 5.30
N LEU A 119 2.88 7.45 4.60
CA LEU A 119 3.78 8.46 5.13
C LEU A 119 3.67 9.74 4.29
N LEU A 120 3.69 10.90 4.93
CA LEU A 120 3.62 12.19 4.26
C LEU A 120 4.48 13.23 4.98
N VAL A 121 5.36 13.92 4.26
CA VAL A 121 6.13 15.04 4.81
C VAL A 121 5.28 16.32 4.70
N SER A 122 5.31 17.17 5.73
CA SER A 122 4.63 18.47 5.68
C SER A 122 5.19 19.37 4.57
N PRO A 123 4.40 20.31 4.02
CA PRO A 123 4.87 21.19 2.94
C PRO A 123 6.13 21.99 3.29
N ASN A 124 6.33 22.31 4.58
CA ASN A 124 7.51 23.01 5.09
C ASN A 124 8.68 22.09 5.48
N GLY A 125 8.58 20.78 5.24
CA GLY A 125 9.61 19.80 5.56
C GLY A 125 9.86 19.56 7.05
N SER A 126 9.09 20.18 7.94
CA SER A 126 9.35 20.15 9.39
C SER A 126 8.81 18.91 10.10
N TYR A 127 7.89 18.17 9.49
CA TYR A 127 7.22 17.04 10.12
C TYR A 127 7.02 15.88 9.16
N LEU A 128 7.18 14.65 9.67
CA LEU A 128 6.73 13.42 9.03
C LEU A 128 5.41 12.99 9.67
N TYR A 129 4.37 12.78 8.87
CA TYR A 129 3.10 12.23 9.28
C TYR A 129 3.00 10.77 8.87
N SER A 130 2.31 9.97 9.66
CA SER A 130 1.92 8.60 9.28
C SER A 130 0.45 8.32 9.53
N ALA A 131 -0.16 7.61 8.58
CA ALA A 131 -1.44 6.93 8.75
C ALA A 131 -1.22 5.48 9.16
N ALA A 132 -2.18 4.91 9.87
CA ALA A 132 -2.09 3.54 10.35
C ALA A 132 -3.46 2.85 10.39
N LEU A 133 -3.42 1.52 10.46
CA LEU A 133 -4.62 0.67 10.50
C LEU A 133 -5.32 0.66 11.87
N ASP A 134 -4.75 1.33 12.87
CA ASP A 134 -5.35 1.51 14.21
C ASP A 134 -6.13 2.82 14.37
N GLY A 135 -6.29 3.59 13.30
CA GLY A 135 -7.06 4.84 13.35
C GLY A 135 -6.32 5.99 14.04
N VAL A 136 -5.04 5.81 14.35
CA VAL A 136 -4.20 6.82 14.99
C VAL A 136 -3.27 7.44 13.95
N LEU A 137 -3.41 8.74 13.75
CA LEU A 137 -2.39 9.51 13.04
C LEU A 137 -1.22 9.78 13.96
N ARG A 138 -0.03 9.84 13.39
CA ARG A 138 1.20 10.14 14.13
C ARG A 138 2.00 11.20 13.40
N ARG A 139 2.77 11.97 14.15
CA ARG A 139 3.64 13.01 13.61
C ARG A 139 4.95 13.05 14.39
N TRP A 140 6.07 13.11 13.67
CA TRP A 140 7.40 13.35 14.23
C TRP A 140 7.95 14.67 13.71
N SER A 141 8.69 15.39 14.55
CA SER A 141 9.54 16.50 14.10
C SER A 141 10.72 15.95 13.27
N ILE A 142 10.99 16.56 12.13
CA ILE A 142 12.17 16.28 11.29
C ILE A 142 13.27 17.26 11.70
N GLY A 143 14.36 16.75 12.29
CA GLY A 143 15.54 17.54 12.62
C GLY A 143 16.37 17.90 11.39
N SER A 144 17.32 18.83 11.54
CA SER A 144 18.21 19.27 10.44
C SER A 144 19.06 18.14 9.85
N SER A 145 19.33 17.08 10.62
CA SER A 145 20.02 15.87 10.16
C SER A 145 19.08 14.81 9.55
N GLY A 146 17.78 15.08 9.43
CA GLY A 146 16.75 14.13 9.02
C GLY A 146 16.26 13.19 10.13
N ASN A 147 16.81 13.30 11.35
CA ASN A 147 16.37 12.47 12.48
C ASN A 147 14.93 12.81 12.89
N LEU A 148 14.13 11.77 13.16
CA LEU A 148 12.75 11.92 13.61
C LEU A 148 12.70 11.91 15.13
N THR A 149 12.04 12.90 15.71
CA THR A 149 11.93 13.10 17.17
C THR A 149 10.51 13.54 17.54
N ASN A 150 10.22 13.65 18.84
CA ASN A 150 8.97 14.23 19.34
C ASN A 150 7.70 13.61 18.69
N LEU A 151 7.55 12.28 18.83
CA LEU A 151 6.36 11.58 18.38
C LEU A 151 5.12 12.14 19.09
N GLN A 152 4.18 12.65 18.30
CA GLN A 152 2.84 13.05 18.72
C GLN A 152 1.80 12.16 18.04
N THR A 153 0.67 11.94 18.70
CA THR A 153 -0.42 11.10 18.18
C THR A 153 -1.75 11.85 18.17
N PHE A 154 -2.64 11.46 17.27
CA PHE A 154 -4.01 11.94 17.21
C PHE A 154 -4.95 10.77 16.97
N SER A 155 -5.83 10.51 17.93
CA SER A 155 -6.76 9.37 17.95
C SER A 155 -8.20 9.74 17.59
N GLY A 156 -8.46 10.97 17.13
CA GLY A 156 -9.82 11.44 16.81
C GLY A 156 -10.53 10.69 15.67
N LEU A 157 -9.81 9.80 14.95
CA LEU A 157 -10.35 8.98 13.86
C LEU A 157 -10.50 7.50 14.24
N VAL A 158 -10.11 7.09 15.45
CA VAL A 158 -10.15 5.67 15.88
C VAL A 158 -11.55 5.09 15.73
N GLY A 159 -12.59 5.86 16.05
CA GLY A 159 -13.97 5.37 16.09
C GLY A 159 -14.16 4.38 17.25
N ASN A 160 -14.54 3.14 16.96
CA ASN A 160 -14.65 2.09 17.97
C ASN A 160 -13.25 1.54 18.32
N PRO A 161 -12.75 1.66 19.56
CA PRO A 161 -11.42 1.17 19.92
C PRO A 161 -11.23 -0.35 19.73
N ASN A 162 -12.30 -1.14 19.77
CA ASN A 162 -12.25 -2.59 19.53
C ASN A 162 -12.33 -2.96 18.03
N ALA A 163 -12.66 -1.99 17.19
CA ALA A 163 -12.71 -2.13 15.73
C ALA A 163 -12.24 -0.80 15.11
N PRO A 164 -10.96 -0.44 15.32
CA PRO A 164 -10.46 0.86 14.94
C PRO A 164 -10.55 1.06 13.43
N ARG A 165 -10.83 2.29 13.01
CA ARG A 165 -10.87 2.66 11.60
C ARG A 165 -9.49 2.48 10.96
N ALA A 166 -9.45 2.04 9.71
CA ALA A 166 -8.22 2.00 8.93
C ALA A 166 -8.04 3.31 8.16
N ILE A 167 -6.97 4.06 8.44
CA ILE A 167 -6.61 5.28 7.69
C ILE A 167 -5.66 4.86 6.56
N ILE A 168 -5.89 5.34 5.34
CA ILE A 168 -5.05 5.02 4.18
C ILE A 168 -4.38 6.27 3.63
N GLY A 169 -5.10 7.14 2.93
CA GLY A 169 -4.56 8.29 2.23
C GLY A 169 -4.31 9.49 3.12
N LEU A 170 -3.26 10.24 2.81
CA LEU A 170 -2.91 11.55 3.39
C LEU A 170 -2.57 12.52 2.26
N ALA A 171 -3.15 13.72 2.23
CA ALA A 171 -2.67 14.81 1.37
C ALA A 171 -2.89 16.18 1.99
N PHE A 172 -1.85 17.02 2.00
CA PHE A 172 -2.01 18.42 2.37
C PHE A 172 -2.77 19.17 1.28
N ASP A 173 -3.64 20.10 1.70
CA ASP A 173 -4.28 21.01 0.78
C ASP A 173 -3.24 21.97 0.18
N PRO A 174 -3.12 22.05 -1.16
CA PRO A 174 -2.10 22.89 -1.80
C PRO A 174 -2.34 24.39 -1.58
N ASN A 175 -3.58 24.78 -1.25
CA ASN A 175 -3.93 26.18 -0.99
C ASN A 175 -3.95 26.52 0.50
N ASN A 176 -3.84 25.52 1.39
CA ASN A 176 -3.83 25.72 2.83
C ASN A 176 -3.03 24.64 3.54
N SER A 177 -1.78 24.94 3.90
CA SER A 177 -0.87 24.01 4.59
C SER A 177 -1.35 23.57 5.98
N ASN A 178 -2.39 24.20 6.54
CA ASN A 178 -3.00 23.81 7.80
C ASN A 178 -4.13 22.79 7.63
N VAL A 179 -4.45 22.37 6.41
CA VAL A 179 -5.49 21.38 6.12
C VAL A 179 -4.85 20.11 5.58
N LEU A 180 -5.10 19.00 6.27
CA LEU A 180 -4.74 17.65 5.86
C LEU A 180 -6.01 16.87 5.51
N TRP A 181 -6.05 16.32 4.30
CA TRP A 181 -7.10 15.44 3.85
C TRP A 181 -6.72 13.99 4.12
N VAL A 182 -7.68 13.24 4.65
CA VAL A 182 -7.47 11.83 5.01
C VAL A 182 -8.58 10.96 4.45
N SER A 183 -8.24 9.76 3.98
CA SER A 183 -9.22 8.70 3.74
C SER A 183 -9.19 7.68 4.86
N HIS A 184 -10.37 7.28 5.31
CA HIS A 184 -10.46 6.28 6.37
C HIS A 184 -11.73 5.44 6.28
N ASN A 185 -11.60 4.19 6.69
CA ASN A 185 -12.56 3.11 6.45
C ASN A 185 -12.95 2.47 7.78
N ASN A 186 -14.03 1.68 7.80
CA ASN A 186 -14.24 0.78 8.94
C ASN A 186 -13.05 -0.17 9.10
N SER A 187 -12.98 -0.83 10.25
CA SER A 187 -11.87 -1.73 10.58
C SER A 187 -11.64 -2.81 9.52
N LEU A 188 -10.39 -3.22 9.37
CA LEU A 188 -10.01 -4.42 8.62
C LEU A 188 -10.17 -5.69 9.48
N VAL A 189 -10.25 -5.56 10.81
CA VAL A 189 -10.36 -6.69 11.76
C VAL A 189 -11.75 -7.34 11.73
N VAL A 190 -12.81 -6.54 11.55
CA VAL A 190 -14.20 -7.03 11.54
C VAL A 190 -14.65 -7.29 10.11
N GLN A 191 -15.03 -8.53 9.83
CA GLN A 191 -15.37 -9.05 8.50
C GLN A 191 -16.69 -9.85 8.56
N PRO A 192 -17.65 -9.67 7.63
CA PRO A 192 -17.63 -8.67 6.55
C PRO A 192 -17.79 -7.26 7.13
N ALA A 193 -16.99 -6.33 6.63
CA ALA A 193 -17.15 -4.94 6.99
C ALA A 193 -18.41 -4.32 6.40
N ASP A 194 -18.95 -3.30 7.06
CA ASP A 194 -20.08 -2.54 6.52
C ASP A 194 -19.79 -1.95 5.14
N ASP A 195 -20.80 -2.06 4.26
CA ASP A 195 -20.81 -1.28 3.03
C ASP A 195 -20.95 0.22 3.34
N PHE A 196 -20.61 1.07 2.38
CA PHE A 196 -20.66 2.52 2.52
C PHE A 196 -19.92 3.08 3.75
N SER A 197 -18.87 2.40 4.20
CA SER A 197 -18.11 2.78 5.40
C SER A 197 -16.90 3.67 5.12
N GLY A 198 -16.57 3.92 3.85
CA GLY A 198 -15.50 4.81 3.43
C GLY A 198 -15.86 6.28 3.67
N LYS A 199 -14.86 7.07 4.05
CA LYS A 199 -15.00 8.51 4.33
C LYS A 199 -13.75 9.26 3.94
N ILE A 200 -13.92 10.54 3.63
CA ILE A 200 -12.87 11.53 3.42
C ILE A 200 -13.09 12.71 4.35
N SER A 201 -12.08 13.04 5.14
CA SER A 201 -12.19 14.07 6.18
C SER A 201 -11.09 15.10 6.07
N LYS A 202 -11.45 16.35 6.37
CA LYS A 202 -10.54 17.49 6.52
C LYS A 202 -10.09 17.54 7.98
N LEU A 203 -8.78 17.55 8.20
CA LEU A 203 -8.16 17.82 9.49
C LEU A 203 -7.57 19.22 9.44
N THR A 204 -8.09 20.13 10.28
CA THR A 204 -7.61 21.52 10.33
C THR A 204 -6.77 21.74 11.58
N PHE A 205 -5.48 22.07 11.38
CA PHE A 205 -4.56 22.38 12.47
C PHE A 205 -4.80 23.81 12.97
N GLN A 206 -5.09 23.95 14.26
CA GLN A 206 -5.30 25.28 14.89
C GLN A 206 -3.99 26.04 15.11
N ASN A 207 -2.89 25.31 15.31
CA ASN A 207 -1.53 25.83 15.39
C ASN A 207 -0.56 24.73 14.91
N THR A 208 0.69 25.09 14.69
CA THR A 208 1.71 24.15 14.18
C THR A 208 2.36 23.33 15.28
N THR A 209 2.31 23.77 16.53
CA THR A 209 3.09 23.22 17.66
C THR A 209 2.43 22.02 18.35
N SER A 210 1.10 21.99 18.47
CA SER A 210 0.35 20.85 19.02
C SER A 210 -0.36 20.05 17.92
N PHE A 211 -0.24 18.73 17.97
CA PHE A 211 -0.91 17.83 17.02
C PHE A 211 -2.33 17.49 17.49
N ASN A 212 -3.22 18.48 17.41
CA ASN A 212 -4.62 18.35 17.80
C ASN A 212 -5.55 19.03 16.76
N PRO A 213 -5.67 18.47 15.54
CA PRO A 213 -6.55 19.02 14.52
C PRO A 213 -8.03 18.86 14.87
N THR A 214 -8.86 19.76 14.37
CA THR A 214 -10.32 19.54 14.29
C THR A 214 -10.62 18.66 13.08
N VAL A 215 -11.61 17.77 13.20
CA VAL A 215 -12.03 16.86 12.12
C VAL A 215 -13.37 17.31 11.55
N GLN A 216 -13.44 17.40 10.23
CA GLN A 216 -14.69 17.54 9.49
C GLN A 216 -14.79 16.41 8.45
N ASP A 217 -15.79 15.54 8.60
CA ASP A 217 -16.16 14.60 7.54
C ASP A 217 -16.68 15.40 6.33
N TYR A 218 -15.94 15.36 5.22
CA TYR A 218 -16.30 16.07 3.99
C TYR A 218 -17.08 15.17 3.02
N VAL A 219 -16.63 13.92 2.86
CA VAL A 219 -17.35 12.86 2.14
C VAL A 219 -17.60 11.70 3.08
N VAL A 220 -18.82 11.19 3.10
CA VAL A 220 -19.20 9.97 3.84
C VAL A 220 -20.01 9.05 2.96
N GLY A 221 -20.11 7.78 3.35
CA GLY A 221 -20.93 6.83 2.62
C GLY A 221 -20.28 6.37 1.32
N LEU A 222 -18.95 6.36 1.22
CA LEU A 222 -18.26 5.77 0.07
C LEU A 222 -18.28 4.25 0.18
N PRO A 223 -18.53 3.54 -0.94
CA PRO A 223 -18.59 2.08 -0.93
C PRO A 223 -17.28 1.48 -0.45
N ARG A 224 -17.37 0.29 0.12
CA ARG A 224 -16.21 -0.47 0.58
C ARG A 224 -16.51 -1.93 0.38
N SER A 225 -15.53 -2.71 -0.06
CA SER A 225 -15.67 -4.17 -0.08
C SER A 225 -15.95 -4.71 1.32
N ALA A 226 -16.43 -5.94 1.36
CA ALA A 226 -16.54 -6.65 2.63
C ALA A 226 -15.17 -6.75 3.31
N LYS A 227 -14.08 -6.86 2.53
CA LYS A 227 -12.70 -7.11 2.97
C LYS A 227 -11.80 -5.88 2.87
N ASP A 228 -10.73 -5.97 2.09
CA ASP A 228 -9.56 -5.11 2.10
C ASP A 228 -9.45 -4.18 0.88
N HIS A 229 -10.47 -4.12 0.02
CA HIS A 229 -10.59 -3.04 -0.95
C HIS A 229 -11.32 -1.85 -0.30
N LEU A 230 -10.61 -0.73 -0.19
CA LEU A 230 -10.97 0.42 0.64
C LEU A 230 -11.12 1.70 -0.20
N SER A 231 -11.58 2.78 0.46
CA SER A 231 -11.20 4.14 0.05
C SER A 231 -9.71 4.31 0.37
N ASN A 232 -8.86 4.22 -0.66
CA ASN A 232 -7.40 4.14 -0.55
C ASN A 232 -6.76 5.54 -0.59
N SER A 233 -5.55 5.69 -1.15
CA SER A 233 -4.86 6.98 -1.23
C SER A 233 -5.62 8.05 -1.99
N LEU A 234 -5.25 9.29 -1.69
CA LEU A 234 -5.79 10.49 -2.29
C LEU A 234 -4.67 11.49 -2.58
N ALA A 235 -4.79 12.23 -3.68
CA ALA A 235 -3.86 13.31 -4.03
C ALA A 235 -4.57 14.44 -4.76
N PHE A 236 -4.04 15.65 -4.61
CA PHE A 236 -4.50 16.79 -5.41
C PHE A 236 -3.95 16.71 -6.83
N GLY A 237 -4.84 16.91 -7.80
CA GLY A 237 -4.46 17.08 -9.20
C GLY A 237 -4.06 18.53 -9.52
N PRO A 238 -3.52 18.77 -10.72
CA PRO A 238 -3.13 20.10 -11.17
C PRO A 238 -4.31 21.07 -11.32
N ASP A 239 -5.54 20.56 -11.36
CA ASP A 239 -6.78 21.34 -11.39
C ASP A 239 -7.29 21.74 -10.00
N GLY A 240 -6.52 21.46 -8.94
CA GLY A 240 -6.88 21.79 -7.56
C GLY A 240 -7.98 20.91 -6.97
N LYS A 241 -8.41 19.85 -7.67
CA LYS A 241 -9.35 18.87 -7.15
C LYS A 241 -8.62 17.71 -6.50
N LEU A 242 -9.33 17.01 -5.62
CA LEU A 242 -8.81 15.84 -4.93
C LEU A 242 -9.22 14.57 -5.67
N TYR A 243 -8.28 13.66 -5.90
CA TYR A 243 -8.50 12.38 -6.58
C TYR A 243 -8.26 11.25 -5.60
N ILE A 244 -9.10 10.22 -5.59
CA ILE A 244 -9.01 9.08 -4.69
C ILE A 244 -9.17 7.78 -5.48
N THR A 245 -8.36 6.77 -5.16
CA THR A 245 -8.61 5.39 -5.61
C THR A 245 -9.64 4.72 -4.70
N GLN A 246 -10.76 4.32 -5.30
CA GLN A 246 -11.88 3.68 -4.63
C GLN A 246 -11.96 2.23 -5.09
N GLY A 247 -11.66 1.30 -4.17
CA GLY A 247 -11.63 -0.12 -4.46
C GLY A 247 -12.98 -0.68 -4.91
N SER A 248 -12.92 -1.78 -5.67
CA SER A 248 -14.04 -2.62 -6.07
C SER A 248 -14.61 -3.36 -4.86
N ASN A 249 -15.88 -3.76 -4.94
CA ASN A 249 -16.47 -4.61 -3.91
C ASN A 249 -16.20 -6.10 -4.12
N SER A 250 -15.84 -6.49 -5.34
CA SER A 250 -15.67 -7.88 -5.77
C SER A 250 -14.25 -8.20 -6.25
N ALA A 251 -13.98 -9.49 -6.47
CA ALA A 251 -12.74 -9.96 -7.06
C ALA A 251 -12.54 -9.45 -8.49
N MET A 252 -13.53 -9.63 -9.37
CA MET A 252 -13.39 -9.42 -10.81
C MET A 252 -14.60 -8.72 -11.47
N GLY A 253 -15.39 -7.99 -10.69
CA GLY A 253 -16.49 -7.15 -11.17
C GLY A 253 -17.87 -7.74 -10.97
N ALA A 254 -18.01 -9.04 -10.69
CA ALA A 254 -19.28 -9.67 -10.29
C ALA A 254 -19.21 -10.32 -8.90
N PRO A 255 -20.35 -10.43 -8.19
CA PRO A 255 -20.42 -11.10 -6.90
C PRO A 255 -19.87 -12.52 -6.93
N ASP A 256 -19.12 -12.87 -5.89
CA ASP A 256 -18.62 -14.20 -5.62
C ASP A 256 -18.61 -14.48 -4.11
N ALA A 257 -18.49 -15.76 -3.73
CA ALA A 257 -18.58 -16.18 -2.34
C ALA A 257 -17.40 -15.68 -1.49
N SER A 258 -16.20 -15.58 -2.08
CA SER A 258 -15.00 -15.09 -1.40
C SER A 258 -15.13 -13.62 -1.02
N TRP A 259 -15.98 -12.87 -1.70
CA TRP A 259 -16.28 -11.45 -1.45
C TRP A 259 -17.69 -11.22 -0.90
N TYR A 260 -18.23 -12.20 -0.18
CA TYR A 260 -19.52 -12.14 0.52
C TYR A 260 -20.71 -11.78 -0.38
N GLN A 261 -20.65 -12.15 -1.65
CA GLN A 261 -21.67 -11.83 -2.65
C GLN A 261 -21.97 -10.32 -2.73
N ARG A 262 -21.01 -9.45 -2.38
CA ARG A 262 -21.21 -8.00 -2.41
C ARG A 262 -21.18 -7.50 -3.85
N PRO A 263 -22.26 -6.86 -4.34
CA PRO A 263 -22.24 -6.25 -5.67
C PRO A 263 -21.38 -4.98 -5.68
N GLU A 264 -20.88 -4.63 -6.86
CA GLU A 264 -20.33 -3.30 -7.09
C GLU A 264 -21.39 -2.21 -6.83
N ARG A 265 -20.90 -1.02 -6.46
CA ARG A 265 -21.67 0.22 -6.29
C ARG A 265 -21.29 1.19 -7.39
N LEU A 266 -22.07 2.24 -7.58
CA LEU A 266 -21.82 3.25 -8.62
C LEU A 266 -20.45 3.90 -8.48
N LEU A 267 -19.99 4.10 -7.23
CA LEU A 267 -18.70 4.72 -6.94
C LEU A 267 -17.58 3.71 -6.63
N SER A 268 -17.82 2.39 -6.65
CA SER A 268 -16.73 1.42 -6.46
C SER A 268 -15.96 1.18 -7.75
N SER A 269 -14.78 0.56 -7.64
CA SER A 269 -13.94 0.23 -8.79
C SER A 269 -13.56 1.45 -9.66
N ALA A 270 -13.14 2.55 -9.02
CA ALA A 270 -13.00 3.83 -9.69
C ALA A 270 -11.86 4.70 -9.13
N VAL A 271 -11.41 5.68 -9.92
CA VAL A 271 -10.88 6.93 -9.36
C VAL A 271 -12.03 7.91 -9.28
N LEU A 272 -12.23 8.48 -8.09
CA LEU A 272 -13.19 9.56 -7.88
C LEU A 272 -12.47 10.90 -7.91
N GLN A 273 -13.11 11.91 -8.48
CA GLN A 273 -12.70 13.32 -8.39
C GLN A 273 -13.64 14.04 -7.43
N ILE A 274 -13.06 14.67 -6.41
CA ILE A 274 -13.74 15.40 -5.36
C ILE A 274 -13.41 16.88 -5.53
N ASN A 275 -14.45 17.73 -5.64
CA ASN A 275 -14.25 19.16 -5.58
C ASN A 275 -14.18 19.61 -4.12
N PRO A 276 -13.02 20.09 -3.62
CA PRO A 276 -12.82 20.45 -2.21
C PRO A 276 -13.49 21.77 -1.80
N ASN A 277 -13.90 22.58 -2.78
CA ASN A 277 -14.39 23.95 -2.63
C ASN A 277 -15.92 24.06 -2.60
N LEU A 278 -16.64 22.96 -2.80
CA LEU A 278 -18.09 22.97 -2.73
C LEU A 278 -18.54 22.84 -1.27
N THR A 279 -19.43 23.73 -0.84
CA THR A 279 -20.08 23.56 0.46
C THR A 279 -21.07 22.41 0.36
N PRO A 280 -20.89 21.31 1.12
CA PRO A 280 -21.81 20.20 1.03
C PRO A 280 -23.18 20.57 1.63
N PRO A 281 -24.29 20.06 1.07
CA PRO A 281 -25.59 20.11 1.73
C PRO A 281 -25.47 19.49 3.13
N SER A 282 -25.96 20.16 4.17
CA SER A 282 -25.90 19.65 5.56
C SER A 282 -24.50 19.41 6.13
N GLY A 283 -23.47 20.06 5.58
CA GLY A 283 -22.10 20.07 6.12
C GLY A 283 -21.20 18.91 5.69
N ARG A 284 -21.73 17.87 5.02
CA ARG A 284 -20.99 16.76 4.40
C ARG A 284 -21.67 16.21 3.14
N VAL A 285 -20.92 15.56 2.25
CA VAL A 285 -21.46 14.89 1.05
C VAL A 285 -21.79 13.44 1.38
N GLN A 286 -23.07 13.05 1.31
CA GLN A 286 -23.50 11.65 1.45
C GLN A 286 -23.43 10.94 0.09
N CYS A 287 -22.50 10.01 -0.08
CA CYS A 287 -22.24 9.33 -1.36
C CYS A 287 -22.91 7.95 -1.51
N THR A 288 -23.79 7.59 -0.58
CA THR A 288 -24.56 6.33 -0.68
C THR A 288 -25.49 6.38 -1.89
N ASP A 289 -25.33 5.43 -2.80
CA ASP A 289 -26.05 5.34 -4.07
C ASP A 289 -27.16 4.28 -4.09
N GLY A 290 -27.25 3.45 -3.05
CA GLY A 290 -28.32 2.49 -2.84
C GLY A 290 -28.66 2.35 -1.36
N ASN A 291 -29.84 1.80 -1.05
CA ASN A 291 -30.28 1.68 0.35
C ASN A 291 -29.35 0.75 1.14
N TYR A 292 -28.90 1.22 2.31
CA TYR A 292 -28.08 0.45 3.24
C TYR A 292 -28.41 0.81 4.69
N GLY A 293 -28.82 -0.20 5.47
CA GLY A 293 -29.34 0.01 6.82
C GLY A 293 -30.52 0.99 6.78
N THR A 294 -30.40 2.09 7.53
CA THR A 294 -31.39 3.18 7.56
C THR A 294 -31.11 4.30 6.55
N THR A 295 -29.99 4.23 5.82
CA THR A 295 -29.61 5.27 4.85
C THR A 295 -30.25 4.96 3.50
N THR A 296 -31.06 5.90 3.01
CA THR A 296 -31.55 5.85 1.63
C THR A 296 -30.47 6.38 0.70
N GLY A 297 -30.10 5.60 -0.30
CA GLY A 297 -29.10 6.00 -1.28
C GLY A 297 -29.73 6.71 -2.46
N ASN A 298 -29.32 7.95 -2.71
CA ASN A 298 -29.78 8.76 -3.85
C ASN A 298 -28.65 9.57 -4.48
N TYR A 299 -27.40 9.26 -4.14
CA TYR A 299 -26.27 10.00 -4.68
C TYR A 299 -26.14 9.79 -6.19
N ASN A 300 -26.02 10.89 -6.93
CA ASN A 300 -25.85 10.87 -8.37
C ASN A 300 -24.60 11.68 -8.78
N PRO A 301 -23.49 11.03 -9.19
CA PRO A 301 -22.27 11.71 -9.62
C PRO A 301 -22.40 12.39 -11.00
N ALA A 302 -23.47 12.13 -11.75
CA ALA A 302 -23.68 12.68 -13.08
C ALA A 302 -24.26 14.11 -13.07
N VAL A 303 -24.78 14.60 -11.95
CA VAL A 303 -25.31 15.97 -11.88
C VAL A 303 -24.18 16.99 -12.04
N ALA A 304 -24.45 18.09 -12.76
CA ALA A 304 -23.42 19.05 -13.19
C ALA A 304 -22.50 19.53 -12.04
N ASN A 305 -23.07 19.77 -10.86
CA ASN A 305 -22.36 20.26 -9.67
C ASN A 305 -22.18 19.19 -8.58
N ALA A 306 -22.16 17.90 -8.96
CA ALA A 306 -21.89 16.82 -8.00
C ALA A 306 -20.51 17.05 -7.34
N PRO A 307 -20.43 17.06 -5.99
CA PRO A 307 -19.16 17.23 -5.30
C PRO A 307 -18.16 16.10 -5.48
N VAL A 308 -18.64 14.90 -5.81
CA VAL A 308 -17.86 13.70 -6.08
C VAL A 308 -18.30 13.15 -7.44
N LYS A 309 -17.36 12.97 -8.35
CA LYS A 309 -17.60 12.47 -9.70
C LYS A 309 -16.73 11.26 -9.99
N LEU A 310 -17.15 10.43 -10.93
CA LEU A 310 -16.29 9.41 -11.52
C LEU A 310 -15.27 10.10 -12.42
N TYR A 311 -13.99 9.86 -12.16
CA TYR A 311 -12.91 10.28 -13.06
C TYR A 311 -12.53 9.16 -14.00
N ALA A 312 -12.26 7.96 -13.47
CA ALA A 312 -11.97 6.73 -14.21
C ALA A 312 -12.67 5.54 -13.54
N THR A 313 -13.01 4.49 -14.28
CA THR A 313 -13.72 3.30 -13.77
C THR A 313 -13.05 2.00 -14.23
N GLY A 314 -13.40 0.88 -13.60
CA GLY A 314 -12.85 -0.44 -13.89
C GLY A 314 -11.54 -0.74 -13.14
N ILE A 315 -11.28 -0.05 -12.04
CA ILE A 315 -10.04 -0.18 -11.27
C ILE A 315 -10.32 -1.06 -10.05
N ARG A 316 -9.89 -2.32 -10.10
CA ARG A 316 -10.14 -3.31 -9.04
C ARG A 316 -9.71 -2.81 -7.65
N ASN A 317 -8.42 -2.72 -7.39
CA ASN A 317 -7.94 -2.18 -6.12
C ASN A 317 -6.58 -1.52 -6.31
N ALA A 318 -6.56 -0.20 -6.38
CA ALA A 318 -5.32 0.56 -6.43
C ALA A 318 -5.08 1.19 -5.05
N TYR A 319 -4.00 0.78 -4.39
CA TYR A 319 -3.65 1.32 -3.07
C TYR A 319 -3.19 2.77 -3.16
N ASP A 320 -2.58 3.17 -4.28
CA ASP A 320 -2.04 4.51 -4.48
C ASP A 320 -2.34 5.10 -5.86
N LEU A 321 -2.11 6.41 -6.02
CA LEU A 321 -2.10 7.13 -7.29
C LEU A 321 -1.04 8.22 -7.31
N VAL A 322 -0.53 8.56 -8.49
CA VAL A 322 0.46 9.64 -8.64
C VAL A 322 0.17 10.52 -9.84
N TRP A 323 0.12 11.83 -9.60
CA TRP A 323 0.16 12.84 -10.65
C TRP A 323 1.60 13.05 -11.07
N HIS A 324 1.91 12.73 -12.32
CA HIS A 324 3.22 13.00 -12.89
C HIS A 324 3.28 14.42 -13.43
N SER A 325 4.48 15.00 -13.48
CA SER A 325 4.76 16.33 -14.05
C SER A 325 4.37 16.51 -15.52
N ASN A 326 3.98 15.42 -16.21
CA ASN A 326 3.48 15.46 -17.58
C ASN A 326 1.95 15.67 -17.64
N GLY A 327 1.32 15.93 -16.50
CA GLY A 327 -0.12 16.13 -16.37
C GLY A 327 -0.95 14.84 -16.38
N SER A 328 -0.33 13.65 -16.35
CA SER A 328 -1.04 12.37 -16.33
C SER A 328 -1.13 11.78 -14.93
N LEU A 329 -2.27 11.13 -14.64
CA LEU A 329 -2.48 10.35 -13.44
C LEU A 329 -2.12 8.89 -13.70
N TYR A 330 -1.25 8.32 -12.87
CA TYR A 330 -0.87 6.91 -12.93
C TYR A 330 -1.36 6.16 -11.69
N ILE A 331 -1.86 4.94 -11.90
CA ILE A 331 -2.62 4.18 -10.91
C ILE A 331 -2.15 2.71 -10.92
N PRO A 332 -1.30 2.28 -9.97
CA PRO A 332 -0.93 0.87 -9.83
C PRO A 332 -2.10 0.08 -9.22
N ALA A 333 -2.77 -0.71 -10.05
CA ALA A 333 -3.93 -1.52 -9.68
C ALA A 333 -3.53 -2.97 -9.44
N ASN A 334 -3.89 -3.50 -8.27
CA ASN A 334 -3.71 -4.90 -7.94
C ASN A 334 -4.74 -5.77 -8.66
N GLY A 335 -4.25 -6.76 -9.41
CA GLY A 335 -5.02 -7.80 -10.07
C GLY A 335 -5.65 -8.78 -9.08
N SER A 336 -6.54 -9.64 -9.58
CA SER A 336 -7.26 -10.62 -8.76
C SER A 336 -6.54 -11.96 -8.70
N ALA A 337 -6.58 -12.63 -7.55
CA ALA A 337 -6.37 -14.07 -7.48
C ALA A 337 -7.47 -14.84 -8.25
N ALA A 338 -7.20 -16.11 -8.57
CA ALA A 338 -8.18 -16.99 -9.21
C ALA A 338 -9.45 -17.22 -8.36
N GLY A 339 -10.54 -17.59 -9.02
CA GLY A 339 -11.81 -17.95 -8.37
C GLY A 339 -12.89 -16.86 -8.40
N GLY A 340 -12.58 -15.69 -8.96
CA GLY A 340 -13.53 -14.59 -9.12
C GLY A 340 -14.53 -14.78 -10.26
N ASN A 341 -15.56 -13.94 -10.28
CA ASN A 341 -16.56 -13.87 -11.34
C ASN A 341 -16.48 -12.53 -12.08
N THR A 342 -16.66 -12.58 -13.40
CA THR A 342 -16.78 -11.37 -14.25
C THR A 342 -18.25 -11.05 -14.50
N PRO A 343 -18.63 -9.78 -14.72
CA PRO A 343 -20.00 -9.43 -15.02
C PRO A 343 -20.39 -9.85 -16.45
N ASP A 344 -21.68 -10.11 -16.64
CA ASP A 344 -22.28 -10.19 -17.96
C ASP A 344 -22.42 -8.79 -18.57
N ASN A 345 -22.41 -8.65 -19.89
CA ASN A 345 -22.76 -7.38 -20.53
C ASN A 345 -24.28 -7.34 -20.77
N PRO A 346 -25.05 -6.54 -20.01
CA PRO A 346 -26.51 -6.55 -20.13
C PRO A 346 -27.03 -5.96 -21.46
N THR A 347 -26.15 -5.41 -22.30
CA THR A 347 -26.50 -4.83 -23.61
C THR A 347 -26.39 -5.82 -24.76
N THR A 348 -25.84 -7.01 -24.51
CA THR A 348 -25.74 -8.10 -25.48
C THR A 348 -26.72 -9.22 -25.14
N SER A 349 -27.12 -9.99 -26.14
CA SER A 349 -28.04 -11.12 -25.96
C SER A 349 -27.34 -12.40 -25.51
N ALA A 350 -26.02 -12.46 -25.67
CA ALA A 350 -25.21 -13.57 -25.17
C ALA A 350 -24.84 -13.28 -23.72
N ASN A 351 -24.73 -14.35 -22.93
CA ASN A 351 -24.22 -14.24 -21.57
C ASN A 351 -22.70 -14.44 -21.60
N GLU A 352 -21.95 -13.38 -21.36
CA GLU A 352 -20.48 -13.39 -21.33
C GLU A 352 -19.90 -13.52 -19.91
N ARG A 353 -20.75 -13.71 -18.90
CA ARG A 353 -20.30 -13.94 -17.51
C ARG A 353 -19.41 -15.18 -17.43
N LEU A 354 -18.21 -14.98 -16.91
CA LEU A 354 -17.32 -16.07 -16.53
C LEU A 354 -17.32 -16.29 -15.02
N THR A 355 -17.27 -17.55 -14.60
CA THR A 355 -17.07 -17.95 -13.22
C THR A 355 -15.73 -18.64 -13.02
N ASN A 356 -15.20 -18.60 -11.81
CA ASN A 356 -13.93 -19.24 -11.45
C ASN A 356 -12.78 -18.83 -12.39
N VAL A 357 -12.70 -17.53 -12.69
CA VAL A 357 -11.72 -16.97 -13.62
C VAL A 357 -10.31 -17.11 -13.04
N ALA A 358 -9.32 -17.30 -13.91
CA ALA A 358 -7.92 -17.41 -13.54
C ALA A 358 -7.36 -16.10 -12.95
N THR A 359 -6.19 -16.19 -12.32
CA THR A 359 -5.46 -15.05 -11.77
C THR A 359 -5.25 -13.96 -12.83
N GLN A 360 -5.43 -12.70 -12.43
CA GLN A 360 -5.19 -11.51 -13.24
C GLN A 360 -3.91 -10.79 -12.77
N ASN A 361 -3.16 -10.25 -13.71
CA ASN A 361 -1.94 -9.49 -13.43
C ASN A 361 -2.25 -8.15 -12.75
N ASP A 362 -1.24 -7.63 -12.04
CA ASP A 362 -1.20 -6.23 -11.63
C ASP A 362 -0.90 -5.34 -12.85
N TYR A 363 -1.44 -4.12 -12.85
CA TYR A 363 -1.27 -3.17 -13.96
C TYR A 363 -0.94 -1.76 -13.46
N LEU A 364 -0.11 -1.04 -14.20
CA LEU A 364 0.01 0.41 -14.10
C LEU A 364 -0.92 1.05 -15.14
N LEU A 365 -2.00 1.67 -14.66
CA LEU A 365 -3.01 2.30 -15.50
C LEU A 365 -2.72 3.79 -15.63
N LYS A 366 -2.95 4.35 -16.82
CA LYS A 366 -3.04 5.79 -17.03
C LYS A 366 -4.50 6.23 -16.93
N GLY A 367 -4.84 7.04 -15.93
CA GLY A 367 -6.22 7.51 -15.72
C GLY A 367 -6.64 8.59 -16.71
N CYS A 368 -7.84 8.47 -17.28
CA CYS A 368 -8.50 9.50 -18.09
C CYS A 368 -9.92 9.78 -17.63
N TRP A 369 -10.39 11.00 -17.90
CA TRP A 369 -11.78 11.42 -17.68
C TRP A 369 -12.76 10.54 -18.47
N VAL A 370 -13.79 10.03 -17.78
CA VAL A 370 -14.96 9.41 -18.43
C VAL A 370 -15.86 10.52 -18.97
N ALA A 371 -15.85 10.72 -20.28
CA ALA A 371 -16.82 11.56 -20.96
C ALA A 371 -18.12 10.75 -21.15
N THR A 372 -19.22 11.18 -20.51
CA THR A 372 -20.59 10.62 -20.63
C THR A 372 -20.80 9.20 -20.08
N MET A 373 -21.72 9.07 -19.10
CA MET A 373 -22.18 7.79 -18.55
C MET A 373 -23.07 7.05 -19.56
N VAL A 374 -22.46 6.21 -20.38
CA VAL A 374 -23.07 4.98 -20.90
C VAL A 374 -22.03 3.88 -20.64
N ILE A 375 -22.39 2.85 -19.89
CA ILE A 375 -21.54 1.73 -19.44
C ILE A 375 -20.84 1.05 -20.65
N PRO A 376 -19.62 0.48 -20.58
CA PRO A 376 -18.34 0.93 -20.04
C PRO A 376 -17.28 1.00 -21.17
N THR A 377 -16.96 2.16 -21.74
CA THR A 377 -15.72 2.27 -22.54
C THR A 377 -14.54 2.39 -21.60
N HIS A 378 -13.69 1.35 -21.56
CA HIS A 378 -12.51 1.26 -20.70
C HIS A 378 -11.60 2.47 -20.85
N CYS A 379 -11.57 3.36 -19.84
CA CYS A 379 -10.63 4.48 -19.76
C CYS A 379 -9.34 4.11 -18.98
N GLY A 380 -8.96 2.82 -19.00
CA GLY A 380 -7.67 2.34 -18.53
C GLY A 380 -6.94 1.69 -19.70
N ARG A 381 -6.04 2.41 -20.38
CA ARG A 381 -5.08 1.77 -21.28
C ARG A 381 -3.89 1.32 -20.45
N ASN A 382 -3.60 0.03 -20.51
CA ASN A 382 -2.33 -0.51 -20.04
C ASN A 382 -1.19 0.20 -20.76
N ILE A 383 -0.18 0.58 -20.00
CA ILE A 383 1.09 1.09 -20.54
C ILE A 383 1.94 -0.17 -20.79
N SER A 384 2.08 -0.56 -22.05
CA SER A 384 2.99 -1.63 -22.48
C SER A 384 4.41 -1.14 -22.61
#